data_AF-A0A924LM82-F1
#
_entry.id   AF-A0A924LM82-F1
#
_cell.length_a   1.000
_cell.length_b   1.000
_cell.length_c   1.000
_cell.angle_alpha   90.00
_cell.angle_beta   90.00
_cell.angle_gamma   90.00
#
_symmetry.space_group_name_H-M   'P 1'
#
loop_
_entity.id
_entity.type
_entity.pdbx_description
1 polymer ?
#
loop_
_entity_poly.entity_id
_entity_poly.type
_entity_poly.pdbx_seq_one_letter_code
_entity_poly.pdbx_strand_id
1 'polypeptide(L)'
;MGERRALPWVAASATAYGVFHHVGVLLSGLGGDGMTTVADRVDLVTPYVVLLPAAMALWRNGSQPRVWLAFGIGAVTYVQGHGIHLAANSIARTAPGEAAHLWDEVVGHYVWYAGAAIVAACLVGVLVDDPPRGSIPTYALAVLVGTTHATNSLEGGTAALGVVVAVVLVVVATRSRARLPHVLLAYGLATVLLVGYGLWQGGFPQPSELGWY
;
A
#
# COMPACT_ATOMS: atom_id res chain seq x y z
N MET A 1 8.43 28.08 18.36
CA MET A 1 8.39 26.68 17.87
C MET A 1 7.18 26.56 16.95
N GLY A 2 7.37 26.44 15.63
CA GLY A 2 6.25 26.37 14.68
C GLY A 2 5.39 25.13 14.90
N GLU A 3 4.08 25.26 14.70
CA GLU A 3 3.11 24.15 14.79
C GLU A 3 3.61 22.94 14.00
N ARG A 4 3.84 21.81 14.68
CA ARG A 4 4.25 20.57 14.03
C ARG A 4 3.02 19.93 13.41
N ARG A 5 2.70 20.28 12.17
CA ARG A 5 1.56 19.69 11.45
C ARG A 5 1.97 18.35 10.84
N ALA A 6 1.49 17.24 11.41
CA ALA A 6 1.74 15.88 10.92
C ALA A 6 0.83 15.52 9.73
N LEU A 7 -0.41 16.00 9.73
CA LEU A 7 -1.42 15.70 8.71
C LEU A 7 -1.01 15.94 7.25
N PRO A 8 -0.30 17.04 6.87
CA PRO A 8 0.16 17.21 5.49
C PRO A 8 1.09 16.08 5.04
N TRP A 9 1.88 15.52 5.94
CA TRP A 9 2.78 14.41 5.65
C TRP A 9 2.05 13.07 5.55
N VAL A 10 1.00 12.86 6.34
CA VAL A 10 0.10 11.71 6.15
C VAL A 10 -0.58 11.79 4.78
N ALA A 11 -1.09 12.96 4.41
CA ALA A 11 -1.69 13.19 3.09
C ALA A 11 -0.67 12.96 1.95
N ALA A 12 0.57 13.44 2.10
CA ALA A 12 1.63 13.20 1.12
C ALA A 12 1.95 11.71 0.96
N SER A 13 2.03 10.95 2.06
CA SER A 13 2.25 9.50 2.02
C SER A 13 1.08 8.76 1.38
N ALA A 14 -0.16 9.14 1.71
CA ALA A 14 -1.38 8.60 1.11
C ALA A 14 -1.44 8.86 -0.41
N THR A 15 -1.10 10.07 -0.85
CA THR A 15 -1.00 10.42 -2.28
C THR A 15 0.10 9.59 -2.95
N ALA A 16 1.29 9.51 -2.35
CA ALA A 16 2.39 8.72 -2.90
C ALA A 16 1.99 7.25 -3.06
N TYR A 17 1.36 6.65 -2.05
CA TYR A 17 0.87 5.29 -2.08
C TYR A 17 -0.19 5.11 -3.17
N GLY A 18 -1.20 5.99 -3.17
CA GLY A 18 -2.29 5.93 -4.12
C GLY A 18 -1.88 6.14 -5.58
N VAL A 19 -0.85 6.94 -5.84
CA VAL A 19 -0.40 7.25 -7.20
C VAL A 19 0.66 6.26 -7.67
N PHE A 20 1.77 6.11 -6.94
CA PHE A 20 2.94 5.39 -7.46
C PHE A 20 2.71 3.90 -7.66
N HIS A 21 1.77 3.29 -6.92
CA HIS A 21 1.37 1.89 -7.13
C HIS A 21 0.61 1.67 -8.45
N HIS A 22 0.06 2.73 -9.04
CA HIS A 22 -0.64 2.67 -10.33
C HIS A 22 0.21 3.20 -11.49
N VAL A 23 1.26 3.98 -11.20
CA VAL A 23 2.11 4.57 -12.23
C VAL A 23 2.86 3.49 -13.03
N GLY A 24 3.34 2.42 -12.37
CA GLY A 24 4.00 1.31 -13.07
C GLY A 24 3.15 0.71 -14.19
N VAL A 25 1.87 0.47 -13.91
CA VAL A 25 0.88 -0.04 -14.89
C VAL A 25 0.71 0.95 -16.05
N LEU A 26 0.56 2.24 -15.76
CA LEU A 26 0.39 3.28 -16.79
C LEU A 26 1.62 3.45 -17.69
N LEU A 27 2.82 3.17 -17.17
CA LEU A 27 4.08 3.33 -17.89
C LEU A 27 4.63 2.04 -18.49
N SER A 28 3.94 0.91 -18.29
CA SER A 28 4.36 -0.42 -18.76
C SER A 28 4.61 -0.46 -20.28
N GLY A 29 3.86 0.32 -21.07
CA GLY A 29 4.01 0.42 -22.52
C GLY A 29 5.22 1.25 -23.02
N LEU A 30 5.97 1.90 -22.14
CA LEU A 30 7.11 2.76 -22.54
C LEU A 30 8.40 1.97 -22.83
N GLY A 31 8.42 0.66 -22.58
CA GLY A 31 9.57 -0.20 -22.83
C GLY A 31 10.71 -0.01 -21.84
N GLY A 32 11.91 -0.47 -22.22
CA GLY A 32 13.08 -0.56 -21.35
C GLY A 32 14.39 -0.72 -22.11
N ASP A 33 15.50 -0.87 -21.38
CA ASP A 33 16.85 -1.08 -21.94
C ASP A 33 17.20 -2.57 -22.15
N GLY A 34 16.22 -3.45 -22.06
CA GLY A 34 16.38 -4.90 -22.14
C GLY A 34 16.63 -5.58 -20.79
N MET A 35 17.13 -4.86 -19.79
CA MET A 35 17.38 -5.39 -18.44
C MET A 35 16.35 -4.86 -17.42
N THR A 36 15.95 -3.61 -17.59
CA THR A 36 14.96 -2.92 -16.76
C THR A 36 13.96 -2.16 -17.63
N THR A 37 12.72 -2.05 -17.16
CA THR A 37 11.71 -1.17 -17.77
C THR A 37 11.61 0.17 -17.05
N VAL A 38 10.95 1.14 -17.68
CA VAL A 38 10.58 2.38 -16.98
C VAL A 38 9.71 2.08 -15.76
N ALA A 39 8.80 1.09 -15.83
CA ALA A 39 7.98 0.67 -14.71
C ALA A 39 8.85 0.15 -13.54
N ASP A 40 9.83 -0.72 -13.80
CA ASP A 40 10.75 -1.24 -12.77
C ASP A 40 11.47 -0.13 -12.00
N ARG A 41 11.87 0.93 -12.71
CA ARG A 41 12.57 2.07 -12.12
C ARG A 41 11.65 2.91 -11.25
N VAL A 42 10.39 3.04 -11.63
CA VAL A 42 9.37 3.69 -10.78
C VAL A 42 9.13 2.84 -9.54
N ASP A 43 8.91 1.53 -9.71
CA ASP A 43 8.67 0.60 -8.61
C ASP A 43 9.83 0.55 -7.61
N LEU A 44 11.08 0.66 -8.11
CA LEU A 44 12.25 0.78 -7.24
C LEU A 44 12.17 2.00 -6.30
N VAL A 45 11.63 3.11 -6.80
CA VAL A 45 11.57 4.39 -6.07
C VAL A 45 10.29 4.51 -5.24
N THR A 46 9.20 3.85 -5.65
CA THR A 46 7.88 3.83 -5.00
C THR A 46 7.94 3.70 -3.47
N PRO A 47 8.62 2.69 -2.87
CA PRO A 47 8.57 2.52 -1.43
C PRO A 47 9.20 3.72 -0.69
N TYR A 48 10.25 4.33 -1.24
CA TYR A 48 10.89 5.49 -0.63
C TYR A 48 10.01 6.74 -0.68
N VAL A 49 9.32 6.98 -1.80
CA VAL A 49 8.41 8.12 -1.95
C VAL A 49 7.22 8.00 -1.00
N VAL A 50 6.78 6.78 -0.66
CA VAL A 50 5.75 6.54 0.36
C VAL A 50 6.29 6.68 1.78
N LEU A 51 7.47 6.12 2.05
CA LEU A 51 8.04 6.02 3.40
C LEU A 51 8.59 7.33 3.94
N LEU A 52 9.22 8.17 3.10
CA LEU A 52 9.77 9.46 3.53
C LEU A 52 8.71 10.38 4.15
N PRO A 53 7.57 10.66 3.50
CA PRO A 53 6.51 11.44 4.14
C PRO A 53 5.89 10.71 5.33
N ALA A 54 5.81 9.37 5.34
CA ALA A 54 5.33 8.63 6.50
C ALA A 54 6.23 8.83 7.74
N ALA A 55 7.55 8.73 7.56
CA ALA A 55 8.53 9.01 8.60
C ALA A 55 8.43 10.45 9.10
N MET A 56 8.23 11.42 8.20
CA MET A 56 8.01 12.81 8.56
C MET A 56 6.72 13.01 9.36
N ALA A 57 5.64 12.30 9.04
CA ALA A 57 4.40 12.32 9.81
C ALA A 57 4.63 11.84 11.24
N LEU A 58 5.30 10.69 11.42
CA LEU A 58 5.64 10.14 12.74
C LEU A 58 6.54 11.07 13.54
N TRP A 59 7.55 11.68 12.90
CA TRP A 59 8.45 12.63 13.53
C TRP A 59 7.73 13.90 13.98
N ARG A 60 6.86 14.46 13.12
CA ARG A 60 6.07 15.67 13.45
C ARG A 60 5.02 15.40 14.54
N ASN A 61 4.43 14.20 14.56
CA ASN A 61 3.52 13.75 15.61
C ASN A 61 4.24 13.52 16.96
N GLY A 62 5.58 13.39 16.97
CA GLY A 62 6.31 13.02 18.18
C GLY A 62 6.02 11.59 18.62
N SER A 63 5.87 10.67 17.64
CA SER A 63 5.50 9.28 17.90
C SER A 63 6.53 8.55 18.77
N GLN A 64 6.02 7.65 19.61
CA GLN A 64 6.81 6.93 20.61
C GLN A 64 7.82 5.95 19.97
N PRO A 65 8.92 5.57 20.66
CA PRO A 65 9.93 4.65 20.13
C PRO A 65 9.38 3.32 19.61
N ARG A 66 8.33 2.76 20.24
CA ARG A 66 7.68 1.53 19.77
C ARG A 66 7.01 1.68 18.40
N VAL A 67 6.48 2.87 18.09
CA VAL A 67 5.88 3.16 16.77
C VAL A 67 6.98 3.31 15.73
N TRP A 68 8.12 3.90 16.10
CA TRP A 68 9.30 3.93 15.23
C TRP A 68 9.89 2.55 14.96
N LEU A 69 9.91 1.66 15.95
CA LEU A 69 10.32 0.27 15.76
C LEU A 69 9.37 -0.46 14.79
N ALA A 70 8.05 -0.34 15.00
CA ALA A 70 7.06 -0.91 14.09
C ALA A 70 7.18 -0.34 12.68
N PHE A 71 7.34 0.99 12.55
CA PHE A 71 7.60 1.64 11.28
C PHE A 71 8.89 1.15 10.62
N GLY A 72 9.98 0.98 11.37
CA GLY A 72 11.24 0.44 10.84
C GLY A 72 11.09 -0.98 10.30
N ILE A 73 10.39 -1.85 11.03
CA ILE A 73 10.05 -3.20 10.57
C ILE A 73 9.21 -3.13 9.31
N GLY A 74 8.14 -2.34 9.31
CA GLY A 74 7.27 -2.15 8.15
C GLY A 74 8.02 -1.61 6.93
N ALA A 75 8.87 -0.60 7.13
CA ALA A 75 9.67 0.02 6.08
C ALA A 75 10.67 -0.95 5.45
N VAL A 76 11.43 -1.70 6.27
CA VAL A 76 12.35 -2.72 5.76
C VAL A 76 11.59 -3.80 5.01
N THR A 77 10.50 -4.32 5.59
CA THR A 77 9.69 -5.37 4.96
C THR A 77 9.12 -4.89 3.62
N TYR A 78 8.60 -3.66 3.57
CA TYR A 78 8.01 -3.06 2.38
C TYR A 78 9.03 -2.83 1.25
N VAL A 79 10.22 -2.30 1.58
CA VAL A 79 11.32 -2.11 0.63
C VAL A 79 11.87 -3.45 0.15
N GLN A 80 12.04 -4.43 1.05
CA GLN A 80 12.52 -5.76 0.69
C GLN A 80 11.53 -6.49 -0.22
N GLY A 81 10.22 -6.36 0.02
CA GLY A 81 9.20 -6.92 -0.86
C GLY A 81 9.30 -6.40 -2.30
N HIS A 82 9.43 -5.08 -2.48
CA HIS A 82 9.71 -4.49 -3.80
C HIS A 82 11.03 -4.96 -4.39
N GLY A 83 12.09 -5.06 -3.57
CA GLY A 83 13.40 -5.53 -4.03
C GLY A 83 13.37 -6.97 -4.53
N ILE A 84 12.65 -7.86 -3.83
CA ILE A 84 12.45 -9.25 -4.23
C ILE A 84 11.67 -9.30 -5.55
N HIS A 85 10.54 -8.58 -5.64
CA HIS A 85 9.72 -8.46 -6.84
C HIS A 85 10.57 -8.03 -8.05
N LEU A 86 11.30 -6.92 -7.93
CA LEU A 86 12.15 -6.39 -9.01
C LEU A 86 13.27 -7.34 -9.43
N ALA A 87 13.94 -7.98 -8.46
CA ALA A 87 14.99 -8.95 -8.74
C ALA A 87 14.42 -10.18 -9.46
N ALA A 88 13.27 -10.70 -9.01
CA ALA A 88 12.61 -11.84 -9.61
C ALA A 88 12.11 -11.53 -11.02
N ASN A 89 11.53 -10.34 -11.24
CA ASN A 89 11.15 -9.85 -12.56
C ASN A 89 12.34 -9.77 -13.52
N SER A 90 13.48 -9.23 -13.06
CA SER A 90 14.70 -9.18 -13.89
C SER A 90 15.21 -10.58 -14.28
N ILE A 91 15.16 -11.53 -13.34
CA ILE A 91 15.49 -12.94 -13.61
C ILE A 91 14.49 -13.52 -14.61
N ALA A 92 13.18 -13.34 -14.42
CA ALA A 92 12.14 -13.93 -15.27
C ALA A 92 12.25 -13.49 -16.74
N ARG A 93 12.72 -12.27 -17.03
CA ARG A 93 13.00 -11.80 -18.41
C ARG A 93 14.07 -12.61 -19.13
N THR A 94 15.03 -13.19 -18.39
CA THR A 94 16.18 -13.90 -18.96
C THR A 94 16.10 -15.42 -18.77
N ALA A 95 15.52 -15.86 -17.66
CA ALA A 95 15.37 -17.25 -17.26
C ALA A 95 14.00 -17.43 -16.59
N PRO A 96 12.90 -17.45 -17.37
CA PRO A 96 11.56 -17.67 -16.82
C PRO A 96 11.47 -19.06 -16.18
N GLY A 97 10.75 -19.16 -15.06
CA GLY A 97 10.54 -20.43 -14.37
C GLY A 97 9.80 -20.27 -13.05
N GLU A 98 9.41 -21.41 -12.47
CA GLU A 98 8.60 -21.47 -11.25
C GLU A 98 9.22 -20.74 -10.06
N ALA A 99 10.55 -20.80 -9.92
CA ALA A 99 11.25 -20.12 -8.83
C ALA A 99 11.15 -18.59 -8.95
N ALA A 100 11.32 -18.04 -10.16
CA ALA A 100 11.18 -16.60 -10.39
C ALA A 100 9.73 -16.17 -10.08
N HIS A 101 8.75 -16.90 -10.62
CA HIS A 101 7.33 -16.65 -10.33
C HIS A 101 6.99 -16.73 -8.83
N LEU A 102 7.50 -17.74 -8.11
CA LEU A 102 7.25 -17.88 -6.67
C LEU A 102 7.76 -16.66 -5.89
N TRP A 103 8.99 -16.22 -6.17
CA TRP A 103 9.58 -15.08 -5.47
C TRP A 103 8.93 -13.77 -5.86
N ASP A 104 8.51 -13.64 -7.11
CA ASP A 104 7.82 -12.45 -7.61
C ASP A 104 6.38 -12.36 -7.08
N GLU A 105 5.53 -13.25 -7.59
CA GLU A 105 4.07 -13.18 -7.48
C GLU A 105 3.55 -13.57 -6.10
N VAL A 106 4.28 -14.43 -5.40
CA VAL A 106 3.84 -14.93 -4.08
C VAL A 106 4.63 -14.24 -2.98
N VAL A 107 5.91 -14.56 -2.84
CA VAL A 107 6.67 -14.11 -1.67
C VAL A 107 6.87 -12.59 -1.68
N GLY A 108 7.25 -12.02 -2.82
CA GLY A 108 7.47 -10.59 -3.00
C GLY A 108 6.25 -9.78 -2.62
N HIS A 109 5.09 -10.10 -3.19
CA HIS A 109 3.83 -9.43 -2.88
C HIS A 109 3.38 -9.57 -1.42
N TYR A 110 3.44 -10.77 -0.83
CA TYR A 110 3.07 -10.95 0.59
C TYR A 110 3.98 -10.14 1.51
N VAL A 111 5.30 -10.15 1.28
CA VAL A 111 6.27 -9.38 2.07
C VAL A 111 6.03 -7.87 1.88
N TRP A 112 5.91 -7.42 0.64
CA TRP A 112 5.59 -6.04 0.29
C TRP A 112 4.34 -5.58 1.05
N TYR A 113 3.19 -6.21 0.84
CA TYR A 113 1.93 -5.71 1.38
C TYR A 113 1.82 -5.88 2.90
N ALA A 114 2.47 -6.86 3.50
CA ALA A 114 2.61 -6.93 4.95
C ALA A 114 3.38 -5.71 5.50
N GLY A 115 4.48 -5.33 4.86
CA GLY A 115 5.22 -4.12 5.20
C GLY A 115 4.38 -2.85 5.06
N ALA A 116 3.65 -2.72 3.96
CA ALA A 116 2.74 -1.60 3.71
C ALA A 116 1.62 -1.51 4.77
N ALA A 117 1.05 -2.65 5.18
CA ALA A 117 0.02 -2.71 6.21
C ALA A 117 0.55 -2.24 7.59
N ILE A 118 1.78 -2.60 7.96
CA ILE A 118 2.41 -2.12 9.20
C ILE A 118 2.62 -0.60 9.13
N VAL A 119 3.11 -0.07 8.01
CA VAL A 119 3.28 1.39 7.81
C VAL A 119 1.93 2.10 7.91
N ALA A 120 0.88 1.55 7.28
CA ALA A 120 -0.47 2.09 7.36
C ALA A 120 -1.00 2.10 8.81
N ALA A 121 -0.77 1.05 9.59
CA ALA A 121 -1.14 1.00 11.00
C ALA A 121 -0.43 2.10 11.83
N CYS A 122 0.85 2.36 11.56
CA CYS A 122 1.58 3.47 12.18
C CYS A 122 0.96 4.83 11.84
N LEU A 123 0.57 5.05 10.57
CA LEU A 123 -0.09 6.28 10.14
C LEU A 123 -1.51 6.44 10.69
N VAL A 124 -2.25 5.34 10.86
CA VAL A 124 -3.53 5.34 11.59
C VAL A 124 -3.32 5.80 13.02
N GLY A 125 -2.21 5.42 13.67
CA GLY A 125 -1.82 5.95 14.98
C GLY A 125 -1.69 7.48 14.99
N VAL A 126 -1.09 8.07 13.95
CA VAL A 126 -1.02 9.54 13.81
C VAL A 126 -2.41 10.16 13.68
N LEU A 127 -3.32 9.52 12.93
CA LEU A 127 -4.69 10.00 12.75
C LEU A 127 -5.55 9.85 14.02
N VAL A 128 -5.20 8.93 14.92
CA VAL A 128 -5.84 8.84 16.25
C VAL A 128 -5.49 10.05 17.11
N ASP A 129 -4.24 10.50 17.05
CA ASP A 129 -3.74 11.64 17.82
C ASP A 129 -4.21 12.99 17.23
N ASP A 130 -4.22 13.09 15.90
CA ASP A 130 -4.60 14.31 15.15
C ASP A 130 -5.55 13.96 13.99
N PRO A 131 -6.85 13.75 14.25
CA PRO A 131 -7.81 13.37 13.20
C PRO A 131 -8.05 14.55 12.23
N PRO A 132 -7.97 14.30 10.91
CA PRO A 132 -8.11 15.35 9.92
C PRO A 132 -9.54 15.89 9.89
N ARG A 133 -9.66 17.21 9.68
CA ARG A 133 -10.97 17.83 9.45
C ARG A 133 -11.56 17.28 8.16
N GLY A 134 -12.83 16.89 8.21
CA GLY A 134 -13.57 16.41 7.05
C GLY A 134 -13.60 17.47 5.96
N SER A 135 -12.98 17.16 4.82
CA SER A 135 -12.97 18.00 3.61
C SER A 135 -12.95 17.11 2.37
N ILE A 136 -13.44 17.61 1.24
CA ILE A 136 -13.48 16.86 -0.02
C ILE A 136 -12.10 16.25 -0.36
N PRO A 137 -10.97 16.98 -0.30
CA PRO A 137 -9.66 16.40 -0.60
C PRO A 137 -9.28 15.24 0.31
N THR A 138 -9.57 15.35 1.62
CA THR A 138 -9.24 14.27 2.57
C THR A 138 -10.06 13.00 2.33
N TYR A 139 -11.34 13.13 1.96
CA TYR A 139 -12.17 11.98 1.61
C TYR A 139 -11.78 11.38 0.26
N ALA A 140 -11.41 12.21 -0.72
CA ALA A 140 -10.89 11.74 -2.00
C ALA A 140 -9.60 10.91 -1.80
N LEU A 141 -8.69 11.36 -0.93
CA LEU A 141 -7.50 10.58 -0.57
C LEU A 141 -7.85 9.27 0.14
N ALA A 142 -8.85 9.27 1.02
CA ALA A 142 -9.31 8.03 1.66
C ALA A 142 -9.86 7.03 0.63
N VAL A 143 -10.67 7.49 -0.33
CA VAL A 143 -11.16 6.65 -1.43
C VAL A 143 -9.99 6.13 -2.26
N LEU A 144 -9.03 6.98 -2.62
CA LEU A 144 -7.85 6.59 -3.37
C LEU A 144 -7.06 5.49 -2.65
N VAL A 145 -6.76 5.66 -1.36
CA VAL A 145 -6.06 4.64 -0.56
C VAL A 145 -6.85 3.34 -0.50
N GLY A 146 -8.17 3.40 -0.29
CA GLY A 146 -9.03 2.22 -0.24
C GLY A 146 -9.06 1.45 -1.56
N THR A 147 -9.20 2.17 -2.68
CA THR A 147 -9.16 1.57 -4.02
C THR A 147 -7.78 0.97 -4.30
N THR A 148 -6.69 1.69 -4.04
CA THR A 148 -5.32 1.17 -4.24
C THR A 148 -5.06 -0.07 -3.40
N HIS A 149 -5.49 -0.09 -2.13
CA HIS A 149 -5.35 -1.29 -1.29
C HIS A 149 -6.10 -2.48 -1.90
N ALA A 150 -7.33 -2.27 -2.38
CA ALA A 150 -8.13 -3.33 -2.99
C ALA A 150 -7.51 -3.84 -4.31
N THR A 151 -7.17 -2.94 -5.23
CA THR A 151 -6.59 -3.32 -6.53
C THR A 151 -5.25 -4.00 -6.35
N ASN A 152 -4.35 -3.47 -5.52
CA ASN A 152 -3.06 -4.10 -5.26
C ASN A 152 -3.22 -5.49 -4.65
N SER A 153 -4.18 -5.65 -3.73
CA SER A 153 -4.41 -6.96 -3.11
C SER A 153 -4.96 -7.99 -4.10
N LEU A 154 -5.77 -7.57 -5.06
CA LEU A 154 -6.29 -8.44 -6.12
C LEU A 154 -5.21 -8.80 -7.13
N GLU A 155 -4.53 -7.80 -7.69
CA GLU A 155 -3.50 -8.00 -8.71
C GLU A 155 -2.29 -8.74 -8.17
N GLY A 156 -1.83 -8.40 -6.95
CA GLY A 156 -0.68 -9.09 -6.37
C GLY A 156 -1.00 -10.45 -5.77
N GLY A 157 -2.19 -11.03 -5.99
CA GLY A 157 -2.55 -12.36 -5.50
C GLY A 157 -2.64 -12.47 -3.97
N THR A 158 -2.78 -11.35 -3.26
CA THR A 158 -2.82 -11.30 -1.78
C THR A 158 -4.19 -10.89 -1.23
N ALA A 159 -5.27 -11.15 -1.96
CA ALA A 159 -6.60 -10.65 -1.62
C ALA A 159 -7.05 -11.04 -0.21
N ALA A 160 -6.74 -12.26 0.24
CA ALA A 160 -7.03 -12.72 1.60
C ALA A 160 -6.32 -11.87 2.67
N LEU A 161 -5.03 -11.56 2.50
CA LEU A 161 -4.30 -10.64 3.37
C LEU A 161 -4.92 -9.24 3.30
N GLY A 162 -5.26 -8.78 2.10
CA GLY A 162 -5.92 -7.50 1.88
C GLY A 162 -7.22 -7.35 2.67
N VAL A 163 -8.08 -8.39 2.66
CA VAL A 163 -9.32 -8.44 3.44
C VAL A 163 -9.02 -8.39 4.94
N VAL A 164 -8.08 -9.20 5.43
CA VAL A 164 -7.71 -9.23 6.85
C VAL A 164 -7.26 -7.84 7.31
N VAL A 165 -6.35 -7.19 6.58
CA VAL A 165 -5.86 -5.84 6.90
C VAL A 165 -7.00 -4.83 6.89
N ALA A 166 -7.85 -4.84 5.86
CA ALA A 166 -8.95 -3.91 5.74
C ALA A 166 -9.96 -4.06 6.90
N VAL A 167 -10.36 -5.29 7.23
CA VAL A 167 -11.26 -5.58 8.35
C VAL A 167 -10.65 -5.16 9.68
N VAL A 168 -9.37 -5.47 9.93
CA VAL A 168 -8.67 -5.07 11.16
C VAL A 168 -8.67 -3.55 11.30
N LEU A 169 -8.34 -2.81 10.24
CA LEU A 169 -8.30 -1.35 10.29
C LEU A 169 -9.69 -0.72 10.42
N VAL A 170 -10.74 -1.30 9.83
CA VAL A 170 -12.13 -0.91 10.10
C VAL A 170 -12.49 -1.13 11.56
N VAL A 171 -12.14 -2.27 12.15
CA VAL A 171 -12.39 -2.57 13.56
C VAL A 171 -11.62 -1.60 14.48
N VAL A 172 -10.36 -1.29 14.17
CA VAL A 172 -9.58 -0.29 14.91
C VAL A 172 -10.24 1.09 14.81
N ALA A 173 -10.65 1.50 13.61
CA ALA A 173 -11.26 2.80 13.37
C ALA A 173 -12.64 2.97 14.04
N THR A 174 -13.45 1.91 14.08
CA THR A 174 -14.75 1.91 14.78
C THR A 174 -14.60 1.93 16.30
N ARG A 175 -13.59 1.23 16.84
CA ARG A 175 -13.32 1.19 18.29
C ARG A 175 -12.55 2.41 18.79
N SER A 176 -11.93 3.20 17.91
CA SER A 176 -11.20 4.40 18.27
C SER A 176 -12.15 5.50 18.76
N ARG A 177 -11.84 6.10 19.92
CA ARG A 177 -12.59 7.25 20.46
C ARG A 177 -12.47 8.49 19.58
N ALA A 178 -11.40 8.60 18.79
CA ALA A 178 -11.13 9.76 17.94
C ALA A 178 -12.11 9.87 16.75
N ARG A 179 -12.89 8.82 16.46
CA ARG A 179 -13.73 8.67 15.25
C ARG A 179 -12.92 8.90 13.98
N LEU A 180 -12.56 7.83 13.27
CA LEU A 180 -11.68 7.89 12.10
C LEU A 180 -12.48 7.67 10.79
N PRO A 181 -13.34 8.61 10.35
CA PRO A 181 -14.20 8.40 9.19
C PRO A 181 -13.40 8.18 7.90
N HIS A 182 -12.21 8.75 7.76
CA HIS A 182 -11.34 8.53 6.60
C HIS A 182 -10.77 7.11 6.55
N VAL A 183 -10.39 6.55 7.71
CA VAL A 183 -9.91 5.15 7.80
C VAL A 183 -11.08 4.20 7.54
N LEU A 184 -12.26 4.50 8.10
CA LEU A 184 -13.48 3.74 7.82
C LEU A 184 -13.87 3.79 6.34
N LEU A 185 -13.78 4.95 5.71
CA LEU A 185 -14.07 5.08 4.28
C LEU A 185 -13.07 4.29 3.44
N ALA A 186 -11.77 4.47 3.67
CA ALA A 186 -10.73 3.79 2.90
C ALA A 186 -10.83 2.26 3.02
N TYR A 187 -10.78 1.73 4.24
CA TYR A 187 -10.74 0.29 4.46
C TYR A 187 -12.11 -0.36 4.46
N GLY A 188 -13.18 0.39 4.72
CA GLY A 188 -14.55 -0.07 4.49
C GLY A 188 -14.81 -0.25 3.00
N LEU A 189 -14.43 0.72 2.16
CA LEU A 189 -14.48 0.59 0.70
C LEU A 189 -13.65 -0.61 0.24
N ALA A 190 -12.41 -0.73 0.71
CA ALA A 190 -11.54 -1.85 0.33
C ALA A 190 -12.14 -3.20 0.72
N THR A 191 -12.76 -3.30 1.91
CA THR A 191 -13.47 -4.51 2.36
C THR A 191 -14.61 -4.85 1.43
N VAL A 192 -15.45 -3.86 1.07
CA VAL A 192 -16.59 -4.06 0.15
C VAL A 192 -16.11 -4.51 -1.22
N LEU A 193 -15.07 -3.88 -1.77
CA LEU A 193 -14.52 -4.23 -3.08
C LEU A 193 -13.94 -5.65 -3.08
N LEU A 194 -13.10 -5.97 -2.09
CA LEU A 194 -12.45 -7.29 -2.03
C LEU A 194 -13.45 -8.41 -1.77
N VAL A 195 -14.31 -8.28 -0.76
CA VAL A 195 -15.31 -9.31 -0.46
C VAL A 195 -16.32 -9.43 -1.58
N GLY A 196 -16.79 -8.30 -2.14
CA GLY A 196 -17.71 -8.29 -3.27
C GLY A 196 -17.12 -8.98 -4.51
N TYR A 197 -15.86 -8.67 -4.84
CA TYR A 197 -15.14 -9.34 -5.92
C TYR A 197 -15.01 -10.84 -5.66
N GLY A 198 -14.57 -11.21 -4.45
CA GLY A 198 -14.39 -12.59 -4.02
C GLY A 198 -15.66 -13.45 -4.18
N LEU A 199 -16.79 -12.89 -3.75
CA LEU A 199 -18.10 -13.54 -3.88
C LEU A 199 -18.57 -13.63 -5.33
N TRP A 200 -18.33 -12.58 -6.13
CA TRP A 200 -18.75 -12.55 -7.53
C TRP A 200 -17.97 -13.54 -8.39
N GLN A 201 -16.66 -13.65 -8.19
CA GLN A 201 -15.79 -14.54 -8.96
C GLN A 201 -15.72 -15.97 -8.40
N GLY A 202 -16.31 -16.23 -7.22
CA GLY A 202 -16.20 -17.53 -6.54
C GLY A 202 -14.77 -17.82 -6.05
N GLY A 203 -13.97 -16.79 -5.82
CA GLY A 203 -12.54 -16.86 -5.53
C GLY A 203 -11.87 -15.50 -5.75
N PHE A 204 -10.54 -15.45 -5.72
CA PHE A 204 -9.78 -14.22 -5.97
C PHE A 204 -8.82 -14.39 -7.16
N PRO A 205 -9.32 -14.64 -8.38
CA PRO A 205 -8.48 -14.58 -9.55
C PRO A 205 -7.88 -13.17 -9.69
N GLN A 206 -6.68 -13.06 -10.22
CA GLN A 206 -6.14 -11.74 -10.53
C GLN A 206 -6.92 -11.17 -11.73
N PRO A 207 -7.32 -9.89 -11.74
CA PRO A 207 -8.00 -9.32 -12.89
C PRO A 207 -7.18 -9.38 -14.19
N SER A 208 -5.85 -9.38 -14.12
CA SER A 208 -4.95 -9.66 -15.25
C SER A 208 -5.17 -11.06 -15.87
N GLU A 209 -5.42 -12.09 -15.04
CA GLU A 209 -5.74 -13.45 -15.51
C GLU A 209 -7.10 -13.51 -16.24
N LEU A 210 -7.98 -12.55 -15.97
CA LEU A 210 -9.28 -12.40 -16.64
C LEU A 210 -9.21 -11.55 -17.91
N GLY A 211 -8.04 -10.98 -18.24
CA GLY A 211 -7.82 -10.16 -19.43
C GLY A 211 -8.48 -8.78 -19.37
N TRP A 212 -8.63 -8.20 -18.18
CA TRP A 212 -9.27 -6.88 -18.04
C TRP A 212 -8.38 -5.70 -18.42
N TYR A 213 -7.09 -5.95 -18.67
CA TYR A 213 -6.15 -5.02 -19.28
C TYR A 213 -4.92 -5.76 -19.80
#